data_AF-A0A3D5GRN6-F1
#
_entry.id   AF-A0A3D5GRN6-F1
#
_cell.length_a   1.000
_cell.length_b   1.000
_cell.length_c   1.000
_cell.angle_alpha   90.00
_cell.angle_beta   90.00
_cell.angle_gamma   90.00
#
_symmetry.space_group_name_H-M   'P 1'
#
loop_
_entity.id
_entity.type
_entity.pdbx_description
1 polymer ?
#
loop_
_entity_poly.entity_id
_entity_poly.type
_entity_poly.pdbx_seq_one_letter_code
_entity_poly.pdbx_strand_id
1 'polypeptide(L)' 'MRLVIARCTVDYDGRLTAHLPEAIRLLMVKADGCVSIHADGGAYKPLNWMT' A
#
# COMPACT_ATOMS: atom_id res chain seq x y z
N MET A 1 1.16 4.37 -15.11
CA MET A 1 0.70 3.48 -14.01
C MET A 1 1.75 2.39 -13.82
N ARG A 2 2.23 2.16 -12.60
CA ARG A 2 3.12 1.05 -12.28
C ARG A 2 2.48 0.19 -11.19
N LEU A 3 2.39 -1.12 -11.46
CA LEU A 3 1.86 -2.10 -10.52
C LEU A 3 3.02 -2.99 -10.05
N VAL A 4 3.15 -3.16 -8.75
CA VAL A 4 4.15 -4.04 -8.15
C VAL A 4 3.45 -4.98 -7.19
N ILE A 5 3.66 -6.28 -7.38
CA ILE A 5 3.25 -7.29 -6.41
C ILE A 5 4.51 -7.74 -5.69
N ALA A 6 4.52 -7.61 -4.37
CA ALA A 6 5.68 -7.95 -3.57
C ALA A 6 5.25 -8.52 -2.21
N ARG A 7 6.11 -9.37 -1.64
CA ARG A 7 6.10 -9.63 -0.21
C ARG A 7 6.92 -8.54 0.46
N CYS A 8 6.30 -7.74 1.31
CA CYS A 8 6.94 -6.60 1.95
C CYS A 8 6.32 -6.33 3.32
N THR A 9 6.98 -5.53 4.14
CA THR A 9 6.38 -4.77 5.26
C THR A 9 6.10 -3.34 4.79
N VAL A 10 5.22 -2.62 5.49
CA VAL A 10 4.97 -1.20 5.22
C VAL A 10 4.94 -0.44 6.54
N ASP A 11 5.83 0.53 6.66
CA ASP A 11 5.79 1.54 7.71
C ASP A 11 5.22 2.83 7.11
N TYR A 12 4.15 3.33 7.72
CA TYR A 12 3.53 4.60 7.37
C TYR A 12 3.73 5.58 8.51
N ASP A 13 4.40 6.68 8.21
CA ASP A 13 4.61 7.78 9.14
C ASP A 13 4.07 9.08 8.52
N GLY A 14 3.22 9.79 9.25
CA GLY A 14 2.44 10.90 8.74
C GLY A 14 1.53 11.47 9.82
N ARG A 15 0.28 11.83 9.47
CA ARG A 15 -0.70 12.31 10.47
C ARG A 15 -1.01 11.25 11.54
N LEU A 16 -0.95 9.98 11.14
CA LEU A 16 -1.04 8.82 12.01
C LEU A 16 0.12 7.89 11.66
N THR A 17 0.60 7.14 12.65
CA THR A 17 1.61 6.09 12.45
C THR A 17 0.93 4.74 12.30
N ALA A 18 1.34 3.93 11.33
CA ALA A 18 0.86 2.57 11.17
C ALA A 18 1.98 1.64 10.68
N HIS A 19 1.98 0.40 11.18
CA HIS A 19 2.85 -0.67 10.70
C HIS A 19 1.99 -1.80 10.12
N LEU A 20 2.27 -2.18 8.88
CA LEU A 20 1.68 -3.36 8.26
C LEU A 20 2.74 -4.47 8.24
N PRO A 21 2.48 -5.63 8.91
CA PRO A 21 3.44 -6.73 9.02
C PRO A 21 3.70 -7.38 7.66
N GLU A 22 4.67 -8.27 7.53
CA GLU A 22 5.03 -8.85 6.23
C GLU A 22 3.83 -9.60 5.59
N ALA A 23 3.49 -9.27 4.34
CA ALA A 23 2.48 -9.96 3.56
C ALA A 23 2.69 -9.72 2.06
N ILE A 24 2.05 -10.53 1.21
CA ILE A 24 1.93 -10.25 -0.22
C ILE A 24 0.96 -9.06 -0.39
N ARG A 25 1.38 -8.07 -1.18
CA ARG A 25 0.61 -6.83 -1.40
C ARG A 25 0.70 -6.37 -2.83
N LEU A 26 -0.36 -5.73 -3.30
CA LEU A 26 -0.35 -4.93 -4.53
C LEU A 26 -0.07 -3.47 -4.17
N LEU A 27 1.03 -2.95 -4.71
CA LEU A 27 1.38 -1.53 -4.68
C LEU A 27 1.02 -0.92 -6.02
N MET A 28 0.08 0.03 -6.02
CA MET A 28 -0.26 0.81 -7.19
C MET A 28 0.38 2.18 -7.11
N VAL A 29 1.27 2.49 -8.05
CA VAL A 29 1.90 3.81 -8.21
C VAL A 29 1.26 4.50 -9.41
N LYS A 30 0.50 5.55 -9.13
CA LYS A 30 -0.24 6.34 -10.11
C LYS A 30 0.61 7.47 -10.66
N ALA A 31 0.17 8.06 -11.79
CA ALA A 31 0.92 9.12 -12.47
C ALA A 31 0.84 10.47 -11.74
N ASP A 32 -0.15 10.65 -10.87
CA ASP A 32 -0.39 11.83 -10.04
C ASP A 32 0.44 11.82 -8.74
N GLY A 33 1.34 10.84 -8.56
CA GLY A 33 2.14 10.66 -7.34
C GLY A 33 1.49 9.76 -6.29
N CYS A 34 0.19 9.45 -6.43
CA CYS A 34 -0.50 8.63 -5.45
C CYS A 34 0.05 7.19 -5.41
N VAL A 35 0.36 6.73 -4.20
CA VAL A 35 0.75 5.35 -3.90
C VAL A 35 -0.33 4.74 -3.00
N SER A 36 -0.85 3.57 -3.41
CA SER A 36 -1.83 2.84 -2.62
C SER A 36 -1.42 1.39 -2.43
N ILE A 37 -1.62 0.90 -1.21
CA ILE A 37 -1.20 -0.43 -0.74
C ILE A 37 -2.47 -1.26 -0.52
N HIS A 38 -2.59 -2.37 -1.23
CA HIS A 38 -3.75 -3.26 -1.15
C HIS A 38 -3.37 -4.60 -0.53
N ALA A 39 -4.32 -5.18 0.21
CA ALA A 39 -4.23 -6.56 0.68
C ALA A 39 -4.41 -7.54 -0.49
N ASP A 40 -3.85 -8.73 -0.37
CA ASP A 40 -4.04 -9.83 -1.33
C ASP A 40 -5.50 -10.37 -1.35
N GLY A 41 -6.25 -10.14 -0.27
CA GLY A 41 -7.68 -10.50 -0.19
C GLY A 41 -8.42 -9.79 0.94
N GLY A 42 -9.76 -9.84 0.89
CA GLY A 42 -10.64 -9.39 1.98
C GLY A 42 -10.86 -7.87 2.12
N ALA A 43 -10.16 -7.03 1.36
CA ALA A 43 -10.32 -5.58 1.40
C ALA A 43 -10.48 -4.99 -0.01
N TYR A 44 -11.62 -4.34 -0.28
CA TYR A 44 -11.86 -3.62 -1.54
C TYR A 44 -11.22 -2.23 -1.57
N LYS A 45 -10.88 -1.69 -0.40
CA LYS A 45 -10.17 -0.42 -0.22
C LYS A 45 -8.69 -0.69 0.05
N PRO A 46 -7.79 0.23 -0.33
CA PRO A 46 -6.41 0.14 0.08
C PRO A 46 -6.30 0.15 1.61
N LEU A 47 -5.35 -0.60 2.14
CA LEU A 47 -4.99 -0.59 3.56
C LEU A 47 -4.43 0.79 3.94
N ASN A 48 -3.57 1.35 3.09
CA ASN A 48 -3.00 2.68 3.22
C ASN A 48 -2.86 3.34 1.84
N TRP A 49 -2.90 4.67 1.80
CA TRP A 49 -2.53 5.46 0.63
C TRP A 49 -1.85 6.77 1.02
N MET A 50 -1.08 7.31 0.09
CA MET A 50 -0.49 8.65 0.14
C MET A 50 -0.61 9.30 -1.24
N THR A 51 -0.58 10.63 -1.26
CA THR A 51 -0.48 11.45 -2.46
C THR A 51 0.83 12.21 -2.42
#